data_AF-A0A956QZ57-F1
#
_entry.id   AF-A0A956QZ57-F1
#
_cell.length_a   1.000
_cell.length_b   1.000
_cell.length_c   1.000
_cell.angle_alpha   90.00
_cell.angle_beta   90.00
_cell.angle_gamma   90.00
#
_symmetry.space_group_name_H-M   'P 1'
#
loop_
_entity.id
_entity.type
_entity.pdbx_description
1 polymer ?
#
loop_
_entity_poly.entity_id
_entity_poly.type
_entity_poly.pdbx_seq_one_letter_code
_entity_poly.pdbx_strand_id
1 'polypeptide(L)'
;IMISNHFPFTYGHGWHWAVLAALSLIGAGTRHWFNLRGRGIANVWLLPAAAAGMVALAFVAKPKSYADYRKVGFDEVRTIVGNRCVTCHSAAPTHGGYKSAPQGIMFDKPETIVTMAPRINSVVVVARTMPLANQTQMTDEERDIIAAWIAQGADMMAVREAP
;
A
#
# COMPACT_ATOMS: atom_id res chain seq x y z
N ILE A 1 14.11 8.04 14.94
CA ILE A 1 12.78 7.93 14.30
C ILE A 1 12.32 6.50 14.46
N MET A 2 11.14 6.27 15.00
CA MET A 2 10.52 4.94 14.97
C MET A 2 9.35 5.05 14.00
N ILE A 3 9.48 4.43 12.82
CA ILE A 3 8.38 4.26 11.89
C ILE A 3 7.82 2.86 12.13
N SER A 4 6.59 2.82 12.65
CA SER A 4 5.85 1.58 12.80
C SER A 4 5.18 1.22 11.47
N ASN A 5 4.92 -0.07 11.26
CA ASN A 5 4.15 -0.60 10.12
C ASN A 5 2.70 -0.06 10.03
N HIS A 6 2.31 0.84 10.94
CA HIS A 6 1.00 1.48 10.96
C HIS A 6 0.89 2.64 9.96
N PHE A 7 2.00 3.08 9.35
CA PHE A 7 2.02 4.20 8.39
C PHE A 7 2.50 3.74 7.00
N PRO A 8 1.79 2.83 6.33
CA PRO A 8 2.20 2.29 5.03
C PRO A 8 2.35 3.34 3.94
N PHE A 9 1.66 4.47 4.05
CA PHE A 9 1.80 5.58 3.12
C PHE A 9 3.22 6.18 3.10
N THR A 10 4.03 6.02 4.15
CA THR A 10 5.41 6.57 4.17
C THR A 10 6.42 5.69 3.44
N TYR A 11 6.14 4.39 3.27
CA TYR A 11 7.06 3.44 2.64
C TYR A 11 6.51 2.72 1.40
N GLY A 12 5.19 2.77 1.16
CA GLY A 12 4.55 2.19 -0.02
C GLY A 12 4.66 3.04 -1.30
N HIS A 13 5.21 4.25 -1.20
CA HIS A 13 5.41 5.16 -2.33
C HIS A 13 6.70 4.81 -3.12
N GLY A 14 6.72 5.03 -4.44
CA GLY A 14 7.93 4.79 -5.25
C GLY A 14 9.14 5.60 -4.77
N TRP A 15 8.90 6.73 -4.12
CA TRP A 15 9.92 7.61 -3.52
C TRP A 15 10.03 7.47 -2.00
N HIS A 16 9.78 6.28 -1.46
CA HIS A 16 9.82 5.98 -0.03
C HIS A 16 11.10 6.47 0.67
N TRP A 17 12.27 6.32 0.05
CA TRP A 17 13.54 6.81 0.61
C TRP A 17 13.57 8.34 0.75
N ALA A 18 13.00 9.08 -0.21
CA ALA A 18 12.94 10.54 -0.18
C ALA A 18 11.91 11.04 0.84
N VAL A 19 10.77 10.35 0.96
CA VAL A 19 9.78 10.62 2.02
C VAL A 19 10.42 10.43 3.40
N LEU A 20 11.17 9.34 3.60
CA LEU A 20 11.92 9.10 4.84
C LEU A 20 12.98 10.17 5.12
N ALA A 21 13.73 10.58 4.10
CA ALA A 21 14.72 11.66 4.23
C ALA A 21 14.04 12.99 4.61
N ALA A 22 12.93 13.35 3.95
CA ALA A 22 12.17 14.56 4.25
C ALA A 22 11.62 14.55 5.69
N LEU A 23 10.99 13.45 6.13
CA LEU A 23 10.51 13.30 7.52
C LEU A 23 11.66 13.42 8.53
N SER A 24 12.83 12.86 8.19
CA SER A 24 14.03 12.93 9.02
C SER A 24 14.54 14.37 9.18
N LEU A 25 14.59 15.12 8.08
CA LEU A 25 15.00 16.52 8.08
C LEU A 25 14.01 17.41 8.84
N ILE A 26 12.70 17.21 8.65
CA ILE A 26 11.66 17.95 9.37
C ILE A 26 11.74 17.68 10.87
N GLY A 27 11.89 16.41 11.27
CA GLY A 27 12.05 16.03 12.67
C GLY A 27 13.33 16.59 13.31
N ALA A 28 14.45 16.51 12.60
CA ALA A 28 15.72 17.09 13.05
C ALA A 28 15.64 18.62 13.17
N GLY A 29 15.03 19.30 12.20
CA GLY A 29 14.80 20.74 12.21
C GLY A 29 13.91 21.18 13.36
N THR A 30 12.81 20.48 13.60
CA THR A 30 11.92 20.76 14.75
C THR A 30 12.68 20.62 16.08
N ARG A 31 13.47 19.55 16.25
CA ARG A 31 14.30 19.36 17.45
C ARG A 31 15.37 20.46 17.58
N HIS A 32 15.99 20.84 16.47
CA HIS A 32 16.99 21.91 16.45
C HIS A 32 16.40 23.24 16.92
N TRP A 33 15.18 23.57 16.51
CA TRP A 33 14.47 24.77 16.96
C TRP A 33 14.29 24.80 18.49
N PHE A 34 13.81 23.70 19.09
CA PHE A 34 13.66 23.62 20.55
C PHE A 34 14.99 23.73 21.28
N ASN A 35 16.07 23.15 20.73
CA ASN A 35 17.41 23.27 21.29
C ASN A 35 17.92 24.73 21.28
N LEU A 36 17.68 25.47 20.18
CA LEU A 36 18.05 26.88 20.07
C LEU A 36 17.24 27.75 21.03
N ARG A 37 15.92 27.50 21.11
CA ARG A 37 15.02 28.22 22.03
C ARG A 37 15.41 27.99 23.49
N GLY A 38 15.77 26.76 23.87
CA GLY A 38 16.27 26.44 25.21
C GLY A 38 17.60 27.12 25.57
N ARG A 39 18.38 27.54 24.57
CA ARG A 39 19.61 28.34 24.73
C ARG A 39 19.37 29.86 24.64
N GLY A 40 18.11 30.30 24.59
CA GLY A 40 17.75 31.72 24.47
C GLY A 40 17.91 32.31 23.06
N ILE A 41 18.26 31.50 22.06
CA ILE A 41 18.40 31.95 20.67
C ILE A 41 17.03 31.86 19.97
N ALA A 42 16.43 33.02 19.69
CA ALA A 42 15.13 33.10 19.05
C ALA A 42 15.23 32.96 17.51
N ASN A 43 15.17 31.73 17.01
CA ASN A 43 15.01 31.48 15.57
C ASN A 43 13.52 31.33 15.24
N VAL A 44 12.87 32.38 14.74
CA VAL A 44 11.43 32.37 14.45
C VAL A 44 11.04 31.60 13.17
N TRP A 45 11.98 31.34 12.26
CA TRP A 45 11.67 30.78 10.94
C TRP A 45 11.73 29.26 10.87
N LEU A 46 12.52 28.62 11.74
CA LEU A 46 12.76 27.18 11.66
C LEU A 46 11.49 26.35 11.87
N LEU A 47 10.62 26.76 12.81
CA LEU A 47 9.39 26.03 13.12
C LEU A 47 8.31 26.21 12.03
N PRO A 48 8.01 27.43 11.54
CA PRO A 48 7.16 27.61 10.36
C PRO A 48 7.66 26.87 9.12
N ALA A 49 8.98 26.86 8.86
CA ALA A 49 9.55 26.13 7.74
C ALA A 49 9.36 24.61 7.87
N ALA A 50 9.56 24.05 9.07
CA ALA A 50 9.30 22.64 9.34
C ALA A 50 7.80 22.29 9.17
N ALA A 51 6.91 23.17 9.63
CA ALA A 51 5.46 23.00 9.45
C ALA A 51 5.06 23.05 7.97
N ALA A 52 5.58 24.01 7.20
CA ALA A 52 5.35 24.09 5.76
C ALA A 52 5.89 22.85 5.03
N GLY A 53 7.07 22.36 5.42
CA GLY A 53 7.64 21.11 4.90
C GLY A 53 6.74 19.90 5.17
N MET A 54 6.13 19.82 6.37
CA MET A 54 5.18 18.76 6.71
C MET A 54 3.91 18.82 5.83
N VAL A 55 3.35 20.02 5.64
CA VAL A 55 2.18 20.22 4.79
C VAL A 55 2.49 19.84 3.34
N ALA A 56 3.62 20.29 2.80
CA ALA A 56 4.05 19.94 1.44
C ALA A 56 4.20 18.42 1.28
N LEU A 57 4.79 17.74 2.27
CA LEU A 57 4.94 16.29 2.24
C LEU A 57 3.59 15.55 2.25
N ALA A 58 2.60 16.05 3.00
CA ALA A 58 1.25 15.47 3.03
C ALA A 58 0.56 15.51 1.66
N PHE A 59 0.75 16.59 0.89
CA PHE A 59 0.22 16.68 -0.47
C PHE A 59 0.91 15.73 -1.46
N VAL A 60 2.21 15.49 -1.27
CA VAL A 60 2.99 14.58 -2.12
C VAL A 60 2.67 13.11 -1.80
N ALA A 61 2.49 12.77 -0.53
CA ALA A 61 2.27 11.39 -0.06
C ALA A 61 0.80 10.95 -0.10
N LYS A 62 -0.09 11.68 -0.79
CA LYS A 62 -1.52 11.35 -0.87
C LYS A 62 -1.74 9.99 -1.56
N PRO A 63 -2.70 9.17 -1.11
CA PRO A 63 -3.02 7.91 -1.77
C PRO A 63 -3.57 8.14 -3.18
N LYS A 64 -3.27 7.20 -4.08
CA LYS A 64 -3.82 7.18 -5.45
C LYS A 64 -5.33 6.92 -5.39
N SER A 65 -6.10 7.67 -6.17
CA SER A 65 -7.53 7.43 -6.37
C SER A 65 -7.73 6.50 -7.56
N TYR A 66 -8.71 5.60 -7.46
CA TYR A 66 -9.09 4.66 -8.52
C TYR A 66 -10.53 4.87 -9.00
N ALA A 67 -11.18 5.97 -8.61
CA ALA A 67 -12.57 6.26 -8.96
C ALA A 67 -12.80 6.35 -10.48
N ASP A 68 -11.84 6.91 -11.23
CA ASP A 68 -11.92 7.10 -12.68
C ASP A 68 -11.13 6.04 -13.47
N TYR A 69 -10.74 4.93 -12.83
CA TYR A 69 -10.02 3.86 -13.52
C TYR A 69 -10.95 3.12 -14.50
N ARG A 70 -10.39 2.51 -15.56
CA ARG A 70 -11.18 1.68 -16.48
C ARG A 70 -11.94 0.60 -15.72
N LYS A 71 -13.07 0.14 -16.26
CA LYS A 71 -13.78 -1.02 -15.69
C LYS A 71 -12.84 -2.24 -15.67
N VAL A 72 -12.76 -2.90 -14.52
CA VAL A 72 -11.94 -4.09 -14.30
C VAL A 72 -12.86 -5.27 -14.04
N GLY A 73 -12.73 -6.29 -14.89
CA GLY A 73 -13.46 -7.54 -14.74
C GLY A 73 -12.85 -8.47 -13.71
N PHE A 74 -13.70 -9.29 -13.08
CA PHE A 74 -13.25 -10.28 -12.10
C PHE A 74 -12.26 -11.29 -12.69
N ASP A 75 -12.39 -11.67 -13.97
CA ASP A 75 -11.47 -12.62 -14.62
C ASP A 75 -10.02 -12.13 -14.66
N GLU A 76 -9.83 -10.82 -14.81
CA GLU A 76 -8.51 -10.19 -14.79
C GLU A 76 -7.89 -10.29 -13.40
N VAL A 77 -8.67 -9.96 -12.38
CA VAL A 77 -8.26 -10.08 -10.97
C VAL A 77 -7.98 -11.53 -10.60
N ARG A 78 -8.83 -12.47 -11.02
CA ARG A 78 -8.66 -13.90 -10.78
C ARG A 78 -7.36 -14.42 -11.38
N THR A 79 -7.02 -13.95 -12.59
CA THR A 79 -5.76 -14.30 -13.24
C THR A 79 -4.56 -13.81 -12.43
N ILE A 80 -4.59 -12.55 -11.96
CA ILE A 80 -3.53 -12.00 -11.11
C ILE A 80 -3.42 -12.77 -9.80
N VAL A 81 -4.54 -13.02 -9.10
CA VAL A 81 -4.55 -13.76 -7.84
C VAL A 81 -4.03 -15.18 -8.03
N GLY A 82 -4.40 -15.85 -9.12
CA GLY A 82 -3.87 -17.16 -9.51
C GLY A 82 -2.35 -17.16 -9.63
N ASN A 83 -1.80 -16.17 -10.32
CA ASN A 83 -0.36 -16.08 -10.59
C ASN A 83 0.46 -15.58 -9.39
N ARG A 84 -0.12 -14.75 -8.52
CA ARG A 84 0.63 -14.01 -7.49
C ARG A 84 0.34 -14.48 -6.06
N CYS A 85 -0.79 -15.14 -5.80
CA CYS A 85 -1.23 -15.47 -4.44
C CYS A 85 -1.36 -16.97 -4.18
N VAL A 86 -1.89 -17.73 -5.14
CA VAL A 86 -2.26 -19.14 -4.97
C VAL A 86 -1.04 -20.03 -4.65
N THR A 87 0.17 -19.66 -5.09
CA THR A 87 1.42 -20.40 -4.78
C THR A 87 1.61 -20.61 -3.26
N CYS A 88 1.14 -19.67 -2.44
CA CYS A 88 1.19 -19.77 -0.96
C CYS A 88 -0.20 -19.90 -0.33
N HIS A 89 -1.21 -19.25 -0.90
CA HIS A 89 -2.59 -19.21 -0.40
C HIS A 89 -3.50 -20.18 -1.15
N SER A 90 -3.19 -21.46 -1.08
CA SER A 90 -3.96 -22.56 -1.67
C SER A 90 -4.18 -23.68 -0.65
N ALA A 91 -5.22 -24.49 -0.86
CA ALA A 91 -5.38 -25.77 -0.18
C ALA A 91 -4.17 -26.72 -0.40
N ALA A 92 -3.46 -26.55 -1.53
CA ALA A 92 -2.22 -27.27 -1.83
C ALA A 92 -1.14 -26.27 -2.29
N PRO A 93 -0.50 -25.53 -1.36
CA PRO A 93 0.55 -24.57 -1.70
C PRO A 93 1.69 -25.26 -2.45
N THR A 94 2.21 -24.61 -3.48
CA THR A 94 3.35 -25.10 -4.27
C THR A 94 4.68 -24.47 -3.84
N HIS A 95 4.63 -23.39 -3.04
CA HIS A 95 5.81 -22.76 -2.49
C HIS A 95 6.44 -23.63 -1.39
N GLY A 96 7.71 -23.99 -1.54
CA GLY A 96 8.40 -24.93 -0.63
C GLY A 96 8.48 -24.49 0.85
N GLY A 97 8.29 -23.21 1.13
CA GLY A 97 8.22 -22.67 2.49
C GLY A 97 6.88 -22.87 3.22
N TYR A 98 5.83 -23.35 2.54
CA TYR A 98 4.48 -23.46 3.11
C TYR A 98 3.90 -24.86 2.91
N LYS A 99 3.61 -25.55 4.01
CA LYS A 99 2.88 -26.83 4.00
C LYS A 99 1.36 -26.65 4.01
N SER A 100 0.90 -25.46 4.39
CA SER A 100 -0.50 -25.07 4.42
C SER A 100 -0.60 -23.56 4.19
N ALA A 101 -1.79 -23.12 3.74
CA ALA A 101 -2.04 -21.71 3.49
C ALA A 101 -1.83 -20.86 4.76
N PRO A 102 -1.01 -19.79 4.70
CA PRO A 102 -0.86 -18.86 5.81
C PRO A 102 -2.21 -18.29 6.24
N GLN A 103 -2.44 -18.24 7.56
CA GLN A 103 -3.68 -17.73 8.16
C GLN A 103 -4.95 -18.49 7.72
N GLY A 104 -4.82 -19.69 7.11
CA GLY A 104 -5.94 -20.47 6.59
C GLY A 104 -6.65 -19.83 5.39
N ILE A 105 -6.06 -18.82 4.75
CA ILE A 105 -6.68 -18.10 3.63
C ILE A 105 -6.29 -18.78 2.31
N MET A 106 -7.29 -19.24 1.57
CA MET A 106 -7.13 -20.04 0.35
C MET A 106 -7.90 -19.40 -0.82
N PHE A 107 -7.19 -19.04 -1.88
CA PHE A 107 -7.76 -18.39 -3.06
C PHE A 107 -8.06 -19.36 -4.21
N ASP A 108 -8.16 -20.66 -3.93
CA ASP A 108 -8.56 -21.68 -4.92
C ASP A 108 -9.98 -21.43 -5.47
N LYS A 109 -10.82 -20.79 -4.65
CA LYS A 109 -12.23 -20.51 -4.95
C LYS A 109 -12.45 -19.01 -5.23
N PRO A 110 -13.14 -18.66 -6.33
CA PRO A 110 -13.50 -17.27 -6.65
C PRO A 110 -14.17 -16.52 -5.50
N GLU A 111 -15.04 -17.19 -4.76
CA GLU A 111 -15.85 -16.60 -3.68
C GLU A 111 -14.97 -16.10 -2.54
N THR A 112 -13.84 -16.78 -2.29
CA THR A 112 -12.88 -16.34 -1.27
C THR A 112 -12.18 -15.04 -1.68
N ILE A 113 -11.90 -14.84 -2.97
CA ILE A 113 -11.24 -13.62 -3.47
C ILE A 113 -12.12 -12.40 -3.18
N VAL A 114 -13.42 -12.51 -3.48
CA VAL A 114 -14.42 -11.46 -3.22
C VAL A 114 -14.57 -11.22 -1.72
N THR A 115 -14.78 -12.28 -0.94
CA THR A 115 -14.96 -12.17 0.52
C THR A 115 -13.74 -11.55 1.20
N MET A 116 -12.54 -11.83 0.68
CA MET A 116 -11.28 -11.31 1.21
C MET A 116 -10.83 -10.01 0.56
N ALA A 117 -11.62 -9.40 -0.33
CA ALA A 117 -11.25 -8.15 -1.00
C ALA A 117 -10.78 -7.05 -0.03
N PRO A 118 -11.42 -6.81 1.14
CA PRO A 118 -10.92 -5.82 2.11
C PRO A 118 -9.51 -6.15 2.63
N ARG A 119 -9.21 -7.44 2.84
CA ARG A 119 -7.90 -7.89 3.31
C ARG A 119 -6.86 -7.88 2.20
N ILE A 120 -7.24 -8.24 0.98
CA ILE A 120 -6.40 -8.10 -0.22
C ILE A 120 -6.00 -6.63 -0.39
N ASN A 121 -6.96 -5.69 -0.28
CA ASN A 121 -6.68 -4.26 -0.35
C ASN A 121 -5.62 -3.83 0.68
N SER A 122 -5.78 -4.25 1.94
CA SER A 122 -4.89 -3.81 3.02
C SER A 122 -3.45 -4.29 2.83
N VAL A 123 -3.24 -5.52 2.36
CA VAL A 123 -1.89 -6.11 2.25
C VAL A 123 -1.26 -5.96 0.87
N VAL A 124 -2.04 -5.87 -0.20
CA VAL A 124 -1.56 -5.78 -1.59
C VAL A 124 -1.50 -4.33 -2.07
N VAL A 125 -2.54 -3.54 -1.81
CA VAL A 125 -2.64 -2.17 -2.35
C VAL A 125 -2.06 -1.17 -1.36
N VAL A 126 -2.53 -1.21 -0.11
CA VAL A 126 -2.18 -0.20 0.90
C VAL A 126 -0.80 -0.46 1.49
N ALA A 127 -0.58 -1.63 2.10
CA ALA A 127 0.68 -1.94 2.78
C ALA A 127 1.77 -2.46 1.85
N ARG A 128 1.39 -3.00 0.67
CA ARG A 128 2.28 -3.63 -0.31
C ARG A 128 3.21 -4.68 0.31
N THR A 129 2.75 -5.35 1.36
CA THR A 129 3.49 -6.41 2.07
C THR A 129 3.34 -7.76 1.38
N MET A 130 2.31 -7.92 0.55
CA MET A 130 2.10 -9.10 -0.27
C MET A 130 2.27 -8.78 -1.75
N PRO A 131 2.84 -9.68 -2.54
CA PRO A 131 3.52 -10.93 -2.14
C PRO A 131 4.75 -10.64 -1.26
N LEU A 132 5.06 -11.52 -0.30
CA LEU A 132 6.19 -11.32 0.62
C LEU A 132 7.48 -11.09 -0.17
N ALA A 133 8.19 -10.01 0.13
CA ALA A 133 9.40 -9.57 -0.59
C ALA A 133 9.21 -9.51 -2.12
N ASN A 134 7.98 -9.33 -2.59
CA ASN A 134 7.56 -9.42 -3.98
C ASN A 134 8.07 -10.69 -4.72
N GLN A 135 8.11 -11.85 -4.04
CA GLN A 135 8.67 -13.10 -4.59
C GLN A 135 8.02 -13.55 -5.90
N THR A 136 6.72 -13.29 -6.09
CA THR A 136 6.02 -13.63 -7.33
C THR A 136 6.09 -12.52 -8.37
N GLN A 137 6.93 -11.49 -8.17
CA GLN A 137 7.15 -10.38 -9.10
C GLN A 137 5.86 -9.67 -9.52
N MET A 138 4.99 -9.37 -8.56
CA MET A 138 3.77 -8.62 -8.83
C MET A 138 4.11 -7.18 -9.23
N THR A 139 3.53 -6.71 -10.33
CA THR A 139 3.79 -5.36 -10.86
C THR A 139 2.88 -4.30 -10.24
N ASP A 140 3.20 -3.03 -10.47
CA ASP A 140 2.40 -1.91 -10.00
C ASP A 140 1.08 -1.81 -10.76
N GLU A 141 1.07 -2.15 -12.05
CA GLU A 141 -0.11 -2.24 -12.89
C GLU A 141 -1.07 -3.33 -12.39
N GLU A 142 -0.56 -4.49 -11.99
CA GLU A 142 -1.37 -5.56 -11.41
C GLU A 142 -2.00 -5.12 -10.07
N ARG A 143 -1.28 -4.36 -9.25
CA ARG A 143 -1.83 -3.79 -8.00
C ARG A 143 -2.90 -2.76 -8.30
N ASP A 144 -2.70 -1.93 -9.32
CA ASP A 144 -3.67 -0.93 -9.76
C ASP A 144 -4.97 -1.58 -10.26
N ILE A 145 -4.86 -2.70 -11.00
CA ILE A 145 -6.02 -3.49 -11.45
C ILE A 145 -6.82 -4.02 -10.24
N ILE A 146 -6.13 -4.61 -9.25
CA ILE A 146 -6.80 -5.08 -8.02
C ILE A 146 -7.44 -3.91 -7.26
N ALA A 147 -6.72 -2.80 -7.09
CA ALA A 147 -7.22 -1.62 -6.38
C ALA A 147 -8.47 -1.03 -7.05
N ALA A 148 -8.46 -0.94 -8.39
CA ALA A 148 -9.58 -0.46 -9.17
C ALA A 148 -10.80 -1.38 -9.07
N TRP A 149 -10.62 -2.69 -9.18
CA TRP A 149 -11.72 -3.65 -9.00
C TRP A 149 -12.35 -3.54 -7.60
N ILE A 150 -11.53 -3.39 -6.55
CA ILE A 150 -12.02 -3.19 -5.19
C ILE A 150 -12.78 -1.87 -5.06
N ALA A 151 -12.27 -0.78 -5.63
CA ALA A 151 -12.94 0.52 -5.65
C ALA A 151 -14.27 0.49 -6.43
N GLN A 152 -14.40 -0.41 -7.41
CA GLN A 152 -15.62 -0.64 -8.19
C GLN A 152 -16.64 -1.55 -7.47
N GLY A 153 -16.36 -1.99 -6.25
CA GLY A 153 -17.27 -2.78 -5.42
C GLY A 153 -16.90 -4.26 -5.29
N ALA A 154 -15.75 -4.68 -5.81
CA ALA A 154 -15.25 -6.07 -5.72
C ALA A 154 -16.26 -7.12 -6.22
N ASP A 155 -16.99 -6.81 -7.29
CA ASP A 155 -18.02 -7.70 -7.82
C ASP A 155 -17.43 -8.83 -8.68
N MET A 156 -17.96 -10.05 -8.50
CA MET A 156 -17.63 -11.22 -9.29
C MET A 156 -18.31 -11.22 -10.67
N MET A 157 -19.47 -10.57 -10.80
CA MET A 157 -20.31 -10.61 -12.00
C MET A 157 -20.12 -9.39 -12.93
N ALA A 158 -19.29 -8.43 -12.54
CA ALA A 158 -19.07 -7.19 -13.29
C ALA A 158 -18.19 -7.37 -14.55
N VAL A 159 -18.63 -8.18 -15.51
CA VAL A 159 -18.36 -8.03 -16.96
C VAL A 159 -19.57 -8.51 -17.76
N ARG A 160 -20.76 -7.94 -17.50
CA ARG A 160 -21.91 -8.05 -18.41
C ARG A 160 -22.71 -6.76 -18.37
N GLU A 161 -22.38 -5.86 -19.28
CA GLU A 161 -23.31 -5.01 -20.03
C GLU A 161 -22.46 -4.11 -20.95
N ALA A 162 -22.26 -4.61 -22.17
CA ALA A 162 -22.04 -3.74 -23.33
C ALA A 162 -23.39 -3.66 -24.06
N PRO A 163 -23.91 -2.46 -24.38
CA PRO A 163 -24.86 -2.33 -25.49
C PRO A 163 -24.15 -2.59 -26.82
#